data_AF-A0A533I221-F1
#
_entry.id   AF-A0A533I221-F1
#
_cell.length_a   1.000
_cell.length_b   1.000
_cell.length_c   1.000
_cell.angle_alpha   90.00
_cell.angle_beta   90.00
_cell.angle_gamma   90.00
#
_symmetry.space_group_name_H-M   'P 1'
#
loop_
_entity.id
_entity.type
_entity.pdbx_description
1 polymer ?
#
loop_
_entity_poly.entity_id
_entity_poly.type
_entity_poly.pdbx_seq_one_letter_code
_entity_poly.pdbx_strand_id
1 'polypeptide(L)'
;MIPVPCLILGDSHAEATATAVRNVAGQRCAVITKRGASSSAILKQTPTIAYGGVVISAGTNDADNPDLAYNLNAIRGRFRAGRVVWLMPYNREAAMTVQWVAHRWGDRVIDLAWARARKDGVHCMSYSWVARSVLRAGYVVPLHVAR
;
A
#
# COMPACT_ATOMS: atom_id res chain seq x y z
N MET A 1 -12.53 -18.61 10.00
CA MET A 1 -11.43 -17.73 10.43
C MET A 1 -11.86 -16.30 10.12
N ILE A 2 -11.94 -15.43 11.14
CA ILE A 2 -12.33 -14.03 10.95
C ILE A 2 -11.14 -13.29 10.33
N PRO A 3 -11.30 -12.56 9.21
CA PRO A 3 -10.19 -11.81 8.60
C PRO A 3 -9.63 -10.76 9.58
N VAL A 4 -8.32 -10.55 9.54
CA VAL A 4 -7.73 -9.37 10.19
C VAL A 4 -8.32 -8.12 9.49
N PRO A 5 -8.78 -7.08 10.22
CA PRO A 5 -9.55 -5.98 9.61
C PRO A 5 -8.84 -5.33 8.42
N CYS A 6 -7.53 -5.07 8.56
CA CYS A 6 -6.72 -4.54 7.48
C CYS A 6 -5.23 -4.86 7.59
N LEU A 7 -4.52 -4.73 6.47
CA LEU A 7 -3.07 -4.76 6.37
C LEU A 7 -2.57 -3.48 5.67
N ILE A 8 -1.50 -2.89 6.19
CA ILE A 8 -0.68 -1.91 5.48
C ILE A 8 0.69 -2.53 5.26
N LEU A 9 1.04 -2.77 4.01
CA LEU A 9 2.21 -3.54 3.58
C LEU A 9 3.12 -2.67 2.71
N GLY A 10 4.44 -2.72 2.97
CA GLY A 10 5.40 -2.24 1.98
C GLY A 10 6.56 -1.39 2.48
N ASP A 11 6.92 -0.39 1.68
CA ASP A 11 8.09 0.48 1.89
C ASP A 11 7.81 1.71 2.79
N SER A 12 8.62 2.77 2.65
CA SER A 12 8.53 4.00 3.44
C SER A 12 7.20 4.75 3.26
N HIS A 13 6.52 4.61 2.11
CA HIS A 13 5.19 5.20 1.93
C HIS A 13 4.13 4.43 2.69
N ALA A 14 4.23 3.10 2.74
CA ALA A 14 3.33 2.29 3.55
C ALA A 14 3.52 2.59 5.04
N GLU A 15 4.75 2.72 5.51
CA GLU A 15 5.08 3.09 6.89
C GLU A 15 4.50 4.48 7.27
N ALA A 16 4.71 5.47 6.41
CA ALA A 16 4.19 6.82 6.65
C ALA A 16 2.66 6.90 6.52
N THR A 17 2.07 6.10 5.62
CA THR A 17 0.61 5.96 5.51
C THR A 17 0.03 5.31 6.76
N ALA A 18 0.65 4.25 7.28
CA ALA A 18 0.23 3.62 8.53
C ALA A 18 0.25 4.60 9.70
N THR A 19 1.32 5.41 9.81
CA THR A 19 1.42 6.45 10.82
C THR A 19 0.30 7.48 10.70
N ALA A 20 0.03 7.97 9.48
CA ALA A 20 -1.03 8.95 9.25
C ALA A 20 -2.43 8.38 9.48
N VAL A 21 -2.69 7.12 9.09
CA VAL A 21 -3.94 6.41 9.36
C VAL A 21 -4.16 6.24 10.85
N ARG A 22 -3.14 5.81 11.61
CA ARG A 22 -3.22 5.66 13.07
C ARG A 22 -3.62 6.95 13.74
N ASN A 23 -3.07 8.08 13.31
CA ASN A 23 -3.36 9.40 13.88
C ASN A 23 -4.82 9.85 13.63
N VAL A 24 -5.49 9.32 12.60
CA VAL A 24 -6.85 9.74 12.22
C VAL A 24 -7.91 8.73 12.68
N ALA A 25 -7.60 7.43 12.67
CA ALA A 25 -8.59 6.36 12.83
C ALA A 25 -8.26 5.33 13.94
N GLY A 26 -7.11 5.49 14.61
CA GLY A 26 -6.60 4.53 15.60
C GLY A 26 -5.91 3.31 14.99
N GLN A 27 -5.41 2.41 15.84
CA GLN A 27 -4.65 1.23 15.43
C GLN A 27 -5.56 0.01 15.23
N ARG A 28 -5.86 -0.36 13.96
CA ARG A 28 -6.61 -1.60 13.61
C ARG A 28 -6.00 -2.44 12.50
N CYS A 29 -5.00 -1.94 11.79
CA CYS A 29 -4.33 -2.71 10.74
C CYS A 29 -3.11 -3.43 11.29
N ALA A 30 -2.87 -4.64 10.79
CA ALA A 30 -1.52 -5.18 10.76
C ALA A 30 -0.65 -4.23 9.92
N VAL A 31 0.58 -3.97 10.38
CA VAL A 31 1.53 -3.12 9.66
C VAL A 31 2.80 -3.94 9.45
N ILE A 32 3.11 -4.23 8.19
CA ILE A 32 4.31 -4.98 7.80
C ILE A 32 5.06 -4.09 6.82
N THR A 33 5.97 -3.28 7.36
CA THR A 33 6.68 -2.27 6.56
C THR A 33 8.16 -2.27 6.84
N LYS A 34 8.96 -2.02 5.81
CA LYS A 34 10.41 -1.82 5.95
C LYS A 34 10.85 -0.66 5.06
N ARG A 35 11.41 0.38 5.68
CA ARG A 35 11.98 1.54 4.98
C ARG A 35 13.04 1.07 3.97
N GLY A 36 12.97 1.58 2.74
CA GLY A 36 13.91 1.23 1.66
C GLY A 36 13.74 -0.19 1.11
N ALA A 37 12.67 -0.91 1.45
CA ALA A 37 12.45 -2.24 0.91
C ALA A 37 12.13 -2.20 -0.59
N SER A 38 12.78 -3.08 -1.35
CA SER A 38 12.41 -3.41 -2.73
C SER A 38 11.20 -4.34 -2.77
N SER A 39 10.57 -4.48 -3.93
CA SER A 39 9.48 -5.43 -4.17
C SER A 39 9.85 -6.87 -3.79
N SER A 40 11.09 -7.31 -4.05
CA SER A 40 11.57 -8.66 -3.66
C SER A 40 11.62 -8.83 -2.13
N ALA A 41 12.01 -7.79 -1.39
CA ALA A 41 12.04 -7.82 0.07
C ALA A 41 10.62 -7.81 0.66
N ILE A 42 9.72 -7.00 0.09
CA ILE A 42 8.30 -6.97 0.48
C ILE A 42 7.66 -8.33 0.24
N LEU A 43 7.93 -8.97 -0.92
CA LEU A 43 7.45 -10.32 -1.23
C LEU A 43 7.87 -11.33 -0.16
N LYS A 44 9.11 -11.33 0.30
CA LYS A 44 9.58 -12.24 1.36
C LYS A 44 8.83 -12.07 2.68
N GLN A 45 8.39 -10.85 2.99
CA GLN A 45 7.65 -10.52 4.21
C GLN A 45 6.13 -10.65 4.07
N THR A 46 5.63 -10.89 2.86
CA THR A 46 4.19 -10.88 2.59
C THR A 46 3.52 -12.11 3.21
N PRO A 47 2.57 -11.91 4.14
CA PRO A 47 1.89 -13.00 4.84
C PRO A 47 0.87 -13.73 3.93
N THR A 48 0.46 -14.92 4.35
CA THR A 48 -0.45 -15.80 3.58
C THR A 48 -1.86 -15.94 4.16
N ILE A 49 -2.25 -15.03 5.05
CA ILE A 49 -3.56 -15.04 5.71
C ILE A 49 -4.59 -14.13 5.01
N ALA A 50 -5.80 -14.03 5.56
CA ALA A 50 -6.89 -13.23 4.99
C ALA A 50 -7.09 -11.88 5.70
N TYR A 51 -7.38 -10.83 4.92
CA TYR A 51 -7.62 -9.47 5.40
C TYR A 51 -8.94 -8.89 4.88
N GLY A 52 -9.56 -7.98 5.62
CA GLY A 52 -10.71 -7.21 5.13
C GLY A 52 -10.32 -6.22 4.02
N GLY A 53 -9.29 -5.40 4.30
CA GLY A 53 -8.70 -4.46 3.34
C GLY A 53 -7.17 -4.46 3.37
N VAL A 54 -6.52 -4.18 2.22
CA VAL A 54 -5.06 -4.09 2.13
C VAL A 54 -4.64 -2.83 1.40
N VAL A 55 -3.72 -2.08 2.00
CA VAL A 55 -3.00 -0.95 1.38
C VAL A 55 -1.57 -1.39 1.12
N ILE A 56 -1.11 -1.27 -0.12
CA ILE A 56 0.23 -1.73 -0.54
C ILE A 56 1.02 -0.56 -1.11
N SER A 57 2.28 -0.42 -0.69
CA SER A 57 3.26 0.43 -1.38
C SER A 57 4.50 -0.37 -1.75
N ALA A 58 4.85 -0.37 -3.03
CA ALA A 58 6.05 -1.00 -3.56
C ALA A 58 6.44 -0.32 -4.88
N GLY A 59 7.68 -0.52 -5.32
CA GLY A 59 8.17 0.00 -6.59
C GLY A 59 9.04 1.26 -6.47
N THR A 60 8.95 2.02 -5.37
CA THR A 60 9.80 3.21 -5.17
C THR A 60 11.30 2.89 -5.17
N ASN A 61 11.68 1.70 -4.66
CA ASN A 61 13.07 1.26 -4.54
C ASN A 61 13.45 0.22 -5.61
N ASP A 62 12.76 0.23 -6.76
CA ASP A 62 12.84 -0.81 -7.78
C ASP A 62 13.15 -0.25 -9.18
N ALA A 63 13.78 0.93 -9.27
CA ALA A 63 14.01 1.65 -10.54
C ALA A 63 14.66 0.78 -11.64
N ASP A 64 15.60 -0.10 -11.27
CA ASP A 64 16.32 -0.98 -12.19
C ASP A 64 15.96 -2.47 -11.98
N ASN A 65 14.85 -2.77 -11.31
CA ASN A 65 14.48 -4.15 -11.01
C ASN A 65 13.66 -4.77 -12.16
N PRO A 66 14.24 -5.68 -12.98
CA PRO A 66 13.53 -6.30 -14.09
C PRO A 66 12.35 -7.18 -13.61
N ASP A 67 12.39 -7.64 -12.37
CA ASP A 67 11.38 -8.52 -11.79
C ASP A 67 10.24 -7.75 -11.09
N LEU A 68 10.18 -6.42 -11.19
CA LEU A 68 9.18 -5.62 -10.48
C LEU A 68 7.76 -6.15 -10.72
N ALA A 69 7.34 -6.29 -11.99
CA ALA A 69 6.01 -6.78 -12.33
C ALA A 69 5.73 -8.19 -11.76
N TYR A 70 6.71 -9.08 -11.81
CA TYR A 70 6.60 -10.43 -11.25
C TYR A 70 6.44 -10.38 -9.73
N ASN A 71 7.27 -9.60 -9.03
CA ASN A 71 7.23 -9.47 -7.58
C ASN A 71 5.92 -8.87 -7.10
N LEU A 72 5.41 -7.82 -7.74
CA LEU A 72 4.13 -7.21 -7.39
C LEU A 72 2.97 -8.20 -7.57
N ASN A 73 2.97 -8.97 -8.66
CA ASN A 73 1.97 -10.00 -8.91
C ASN A 73 2.04 -11.12 -7.84
N ALA A 74 3.25 -11.54 -7.49
CA ALA A 74 3.48 -12.54 -6.44
C ALA A 74 3.07 -12.05 -5.05
N ILE A 75 3.34 -10.77 -4.71
CA ILE A 75 2.87 -10.15 -3.47
C ILE A 75 1.34 -10.26 -3.39
N ARG A 76 0.65 -9.88 -4.47
CA ARG A 76 -0.81 -9.87 -4.50
C ARG A 76 -1.43 -11.26 -4.37
N GLY A 77 -0.77 -12.27 -4.92
CA GLY A 77 -1.21 -13.67 -4.86
C GLY A 77 -0.96 -14.38 -3.53
N ARG A 78 -0.20 -13.78 -2.59
CA ARG A 78 0.12 -14.42 -1.30
C ARG A 78 -1.05 -14.45 -0.32
N PHE A 79 -1.91 -13.43 -0.32
CA PHE A 79 -2.98 -13.26 0.66
C PHE A 79 -4.36 -13.19 0.00
N ARG A 80 -5.41 -13.41 0.81
CA ARG A 80 -6.79 -13.12 0.44
C ARG A 80 -7.19 -11.76 1.01
N ALA A 81 -7.91 -10.96 0.23
CA ALA A 81 -8.38 -9.65 0.66
C ALA A 81 -9.76 -9.32 0.09
N GLY A 82 -10.63 -8.70 0.87
CA GLY A 82 -11.91 -8.19 0.36
C GLY A 82 -11.72 -6.99 -0.55
N ARG A 83 -10.78 -6.10 -0.23
CA ARG A 83 -10.43 -4.91 -1.03
C ARG A 83 -8.93 -4.64 -0.98
N VAL A 84 -8.35 -4.24 -2.10
CA VAL A 84 -6.93 -3.88 -2.19
C VAL A 84 -6.75 -2.55 -2.91
N VAL A 85 -5.84 -1.74 -2.40
CA VAL A 85 -5.38 -0.51 -3.04
C VAL A 85 -3.87 -0.44 -3.07
N TRP A 86 -3.34 -0.03 -4.22
CA TRP A 86 -1.92 0.21 -4.42
C TRP A 86 -1.62 1.70 -4.39
N LEU A 87 -0.56 2.10 -3.68
CA LEU A 87 -0.01 3.44 -3.74
C LEU A 87 0.98 3.49 -4.91
N MET A 88 0.68 4.28 -5.95
CA MET A 88 1.58 4.40 -7.11
C MET A 88 2.73 5.37 -6.76
N PRO A 89 4.00 4.95 -6.90
CA PRO A 89 5.16 5.76 -6.53
C PRO A 89 5.37 6.95 -7.47
N TYR A 90 6.21 7.93 -7.09
CA TYR A 90 6.51 9.10 -7.94
C TYR A 90 7.24 8.75 -9.23
N ASN A 91 8.08 7.71 -9.23
CA ASN A 91 8.66 7.17 -10.46
C ASN A 91 7.53 6.64 -11.37
N ARG A 92 7.40 7.20 -12.58
CA ARG A 92 6.27 6.94 -13.47
C ARG A 92 6.32 5.56 -14.12
N GLU A 93 7.49 5.00 -14.36
CA GLU A 93 7.63 3.65 -14.90
C GLU A 93 7.19 2.58 -13.88
N ALA A 94 7.67 2.71 -12.63
CA ALA A 94 7.20 1.89 -11.53
C ALA A 94 5.69 2.07 -11.29
N ALA A 95 5.18 3.31 -11.40
CA ALA A 95 3.76 3.60 -11.27
C ALA A 95 2.91 2.90 -12.34
N MET A 96 3.33 2.91 -13.60
CA MET A 96 2.64 2.18 -14.67
C MET A 96 2.63 0.67 -14.42
N THR A 97 3.73 0.12 -13.89
CA THR A 97 3.81 -1.30 -13.52
C THR A 97 2.85 -1.65 -12.38
N VAL A 98 2.79 -0.82 -11.34
CA VAL A 98 1.82 -0.95 -10.24
C VAL A 98 0.39 -0.89 -10.77
N GLN A 99 0.08 0.06 -11.65
CA GLN A 99 -1.24 0.21 -12.25
C GLN A 99 -1.65 -1.01 -13.07
N TRP A 100 -0.73 -1.56 -13.85
CA TRP A 100 -0.98 -2.77 -14.64
C TRP A 100 -1.30 -3.98 -13.76
N VAL A 101 -0.54 -4.20 -12.68
CA VAL A 101 -0.82 -5.29 -11.72
C VAL A 101 -2.16 -5.05 -11.03
N ALA A 102 -2.41 -3.84 -10.52
CA ALA A 102 -3.68 -3.52 -9.87
C ALA A 102 -4.88 -3.81 -10.77
N HIS A 103 -4.81 -3.38 -12.05
CA HIS A 103 -5.85 -3.64 -13.03
C HIS A 103 -6.09 -5.14 -13.26
N ARG A 104 -5.02 -5.94 -13.38
CA ARG A 104 -5.13 -7.40 -13.58
C ARG A 104 -5.89 -8.12 -12.45
N TRP A 105 -5.74 -7.63 -11.21
CA TRP A 105 -6.41 -8.19 -10.04
C TRP A 105 -7.78 -7.56 -9.74
N GLY A 106 -8.21 -6.56 -10.50
CA GLY A 106 -9.40 -5.76 -10.19
C GLY A 106 -9.23 -4.86 -8.96
N ASP A 107 -7.99 -4.63 -8.54
CA ASP A 107 -7.65 -3.75 -7.42
C ASP A 107 -7.74 -2.28 -7.85
N ARG A 108 -7.72 -1.37 -6.87
CA ARG A 108 -7.68 0.09 -7.14
C ARG A 108 -6.28 0.64 -6.92
N VAL A 109 -6.09 1.88 -7.38
CA VAL A 109 -4.85 2.64 -7.18
C VAL A 109 -5.12 3.99 -6.55
N ILE A 110 -4.15 4.50 -5.80
CA ILE A 110 -4.05 5.90 -5.38
C ILE A 110 -2.71 6.40 -5.91
N ASP A 111 -2.73 7.36 -6.82
CA ASP A 111 -1.50 7.94 -7.36
C ASP A 111 -0.91 8.95 -6.37
N LEU A 112 0.30 8.68 -5.89
CA LEU A 112 0.99 9.58 -4.97
C LEU A 112 1.38 10.90 -5.64
N ALA A 113 1.38 11.01 -6.98
CA ALA A 113 1.56 12.29 -7.66
C ALA A 113 0.51 13.35 -7.29
N TRP A 114 -0.64 12.92 -6.76
CA TRP A 114 -1.69 13.83 -6.28
C TRP A 114 -1.34 14.41 -4.90
N ALA A 115 -0.44 13.75 -4.17
CA ALA A 115 0.25 14.36 -3.05
C ALA A 115 1.49 15.09 -3.58
N ARG A 116 1.75 16.30 -3.10
CA ARG A 116 2.97 17.03 -3.46
C ARG A 116 4.19 16.26 -2.95
N ALA A 117 5.18 16.01 -3.81
CA ALA A 117 6.47 15.43 -3.41
C ALA A 117 7.30 16.40 -2.55
N ARG A 118 8.14 15.85 -1.68
CA ARG A 118 9.23 16.58 -1.01
C ARG A 118 10.35 16.86 -2.01
N LYS A 119 11.36 17.62 -1.56
CA LYS A 119 12.57 17.90 -2.34
C LYS A 119 13.35 16.64 -2.73
N ASP A 120 13.19 15.54 -1.99
CA ASP A 120 13.81 14.25 -2.31
C ASP A 120 13.19 13.54 -3.53
N GLY A 121 12.07 14.06 -4.06
CA GLY A 121 11.37 13.46 -5.20
C GLY A 121 10.73 12.10 -4.92
N VAL A 122 10.84 11.61 -3.68
CA VAL A 122 10.44 10.26 -3.29
C VAL A 122 9.31 10.30 -2.29
N HIS A 123 9.36 11.13 -1.25
CA HIS A 123 8.36 11.09 -0.18
C HIS A 123 7.29 12.17 -0.35
N CYS A 124 6.07 11.88 0.12
CA CYS A 124 5.01 12.89 0.18
C CYS A 124 5.36 14.02 1.16
N MET A 125 5.04 15.26 0.81
CA MET A 125 5.10 16.40 1.72
C MET A 125 4.20 16.17 2.94
N SER A 126 3.01 15.60 2.72
CA SER A 126 2.09 15.18 3.78
C SER A 126 1.35 13.91 3.39
N TYR A 127 1.27 12.95 4.33
CA TYR A 127 0.51 11.70 4.17
C TYR A 127 -0.95 11.82 4.62
N SER A 128 -1.39 12.99 5.11
CA SER A 128 -2.76 13.20 5.57
C SER A 128 -3.79 13.07 4.44
N TRP A 129 -3.40 13.40 3.21
CA TRP A 129 -4.26 13.18 2.03
C TRP A 129 -4.39 11.68 1.74
N VAL A 130 -3.27 10.94 1.73
CA VAL A 130 -3.25 9.49 1.49
C VAL A 130 -4.09 8.75 2.53
N ALA A 131 -3.90 9.04 3.82
CA ALA A 131 -4.68 8.45 4.90
C ALA A 131 -6.19 8.67 4.73
N ARG A 132 -6.61 9.90 4.43
CA ARG A 132 -8.03 10.20 4.18
C ARG A 132 -8.58 9.50 2.94
N SER A 133 -7.77 9.32 1.90
CA SER A 133 -8.16 8.59 0.69
C SER A 133 -8.38 7.10 0.98
N VAL A 134 -7.48 6.44 1.73
CA VAL A 134 -7.65 5.02 2.07
C VAL A 134 -8.81 4.77 3.05
N LEU A 135 -9.07 5.71 3.97
CA LEU A 135 -10.18 5.65 4.92
C LEU A 135 -11.54 5.86 4.22
N ARG A 136 -11.69 6.93 3.42
CA ARG A 136 -12.95 7.21 2.69
C ARG A 136 -13.33 6.10 1.74
N ALA A 137 -12.32 5.48 1.11
CA ALA A 137 -12.55 4.38 0.21
C ALA A 137 -12.80 3.04 0.96
N GLY A 138 -12.63 2.96 2.29
CA GLY A 138 -12.96 1.78 3.08
C GLY A 138 -11.92 0.65 3.02
N TYR A 139 -10.66 0.96 2.71
CA TYR A 139 -9.56 -0.02 2.82
C TYR A 139 -9.07 -0.17 4.26
N VAL A 140 -9.35 0.85 5.08
CA VAL A 140 -9.17 0.84 6.53
C VAL A 140 -10.50 1.28 7.16
N VAL A 141 -11.00 0.50 8.12
CA VAL A 141 -12.29 0.77 8.79
C VAL A 141 -12.02 1.46 10.14
N PRO A 142 -12.57 2.67 10.39
CA PRO A 142 -12.40 3.39 11.66
C PRO A 142 -12.94 2.64 12.88
N LEU A 143 -12.48 3.03 14.08
CA LEU A 143 -12.98 2.51 15.36
C LEU A 143 -14.49 2.70 15.57
N HIS A 144 -15.10 3.73 14.95
CA HIS A 144 -16.50 4.08 15.11
C HIS A 144 -17.30 3.93 13.80
N VAL A 145 -17.63 2.70 13.43
CA VAL A 145 -18.86 2.38 12.66
C VAL A 145 -19.36 1.00 13.11
N ALA A 146 -19.81 0.92 14.36
CA ALA A 146 -20.91 0.03 14.71
C ALA A 146 -22.15 0.92 14.66
N ARG A 147 -22.98 0.74 13.64
CA ARG A 147 -24.41 1.03 13.72
C ARG A 147 -25.11 -0.29 13.52
#